data_AF-F6MIW1-F1
#
_entry.id   AF-F6MIW1-F1
#
_cell.length_a   1.000
_cell.length_b   1.000
_cell.length_c   1.000
_cell.angle_alpha   90.00
_cell.angle_beta   90.00
_cell.angle_gamma   90.00
#
_symmetry.space_group_name_H-M   'P 1'
#
loop_
_entity.id
_entity.type
_entity.pdbx_description
1 polymer ?
#
loop_
_entity_poly.entity_id
_entity_poly.type
_entity_poly.pdbx_seq_one_letter_code
_entity_poly.pdbx_strand_id
1 'polypeptide(L)'
;MWWGSLRLLLLLAAAVAAAAEPASTLNGPSRPVTVALRKDRGHAVDLPDTDPRVQRRATGWAPEQITVALSAAPTSAWVSWITGEFQMGGTVKPLNPGTVASVVRYGLAADSLVHEATGDALVYSQLYPFEGLQNYTSGIIHHVRLQGLEPATKYYYQCGDPGIPGAMSAVHAFRTMPAVGPRSYPGRIAVVGDLGLTYNTTSTVDHMVSNRPDLVLLVGDVCYANMYLTNGTGAAERTATRARSASRRPSTRRTSRAGTTGEGTWRR
;
A
#
# COMPACT_ATOMS: atom_id res chain seq x y z
N MET A 1 -8.85 -58.51 27.29
CA MET A 1 -7.54 -58.02 26.81
C MET A 1 -7.66 -56.86 25.80
N TRP A 2 -8.66 -55.98 25.88
CA TRP A 2 -8.93 -54.95 24.85
C TRP A 2 -9.03 -53.52 25.40
N TRP A 3 -8.56 -53.30 26.63
CA TRP A 3 -8.50 -51.96 27.25
C TRP A 3 -7.07 -51.41 27.35
N GLY A 4 -6.06 -52.29 27.31
CA GLY A 4 -4.64 -51.89 27.29
C GLY A 4 -4.22 -51.23 25.98
N SER A 5 -4.75 -51.72 24.85
CA SER A 5 -4.41 -51.23 23.51
C SER A 5 -4.93 -49.80 23.23
N LEU A 6 -6.09 -49.44 23.78
CA LEU A 6 -6.68 -48.10 23.61
C LEU A 6 -5.94 -47.03 24.44
N ARG A 7 -5.47 -47.39 25.65
CA ARG A 7 -4.63 -46.50 26.48
C ARG A 7 -3.25 -46.28 25.85
N LEU A 8 -2.68 -47.30 25.22
CA LEU A 8 -1.41 -47.18 24.50
C LEU A 8 -1.55 -46.29 23.25
N LEU A 9 -2.65 -46.42 22.50
CA LEU A 9 -2.97 -45.55 21.36
C LEU A 9 -3.23 -44.09 21.76
N LEU A 10 -3.91 -43.84 22.88
CA LEU A 10 -4.12 -42.48 23.42
C LEU A 10 -2.82 -41.84 23.93
N LEU A 11 -1.94 -42.62 24.56
CA LEU A 11 -0.62 -42.15 24.98
C LEU A 11 0.31 -41.87 23.79
N LEU A 12 0.24 -42.68 22.72
CA LEU A 12 0.95 -42.40 21.47
C LEU A 12 0.40 -41.17 20.74
N ALA A 13 -0.92 -40.96 20.71
CA ALA A 13 -1.52 -39.77 20.11
C ALA A 13 -1.15 -38.48 20.89
N ALA A 14 -1.06 -38.56 22.22
CA ALA A 14 -0.58 -37.45 23.06
C ALA A 14 0.92 -37.18 22.86
N ALA A 15 1.73 -38.21 22.60
CA ALA A 15 3.16 -38.06 22.34
C ALA A 15 3.46 -37.45 20.95
N VAL A 16 2.61 -37.71 19.94
CA VAL A 16 2.73 -37.08 18.61
C VAL A 16 2.21 -35.63 18.61
N ALA A 17 1.40 -35.26 19.61
CA ALA A 17 0.87 -33.90 19.80
C ALA A 17 1.64 -33.07 20.85
N ALA A 18 2.84 -33.50 21.27
CA ALA A 18 3.77 -32.62 21.96
C ALA A 18 4.31 -31.62 20.94
N ALA A 19 3.52 -30.58 20.63
CA ALA A 19 4.00 -29.41 19.93
C ALA A 19 5.23 -28.91 20.70
N ALA A 20 6.41 -29.03 20.10
CA ALA A 20 7.62 -28.45 20.65
C ALA A 20 7.31 -26.99 21.01
N GLU A 21 7.72 -26.55 22.21
CA GLU A 21 7.49 -25.17 22.60
C GLU A 21 8.00 -24.22 21.51
N PRO A 22 7.25 -23.14 21.20
CA PRO A 22 7.66 -22.21 20.17
C PRO A 22 9.05 -21.64 20.51
N ALA A 23 9.89 -21.50 19.49
CA ALA A 23 11.20 -20.90 19.66
C ALA A 23 11.07 -19.52 20.32
N SER A 24 11.94 -19.24 21.29
CA SER A 24 11.96 -17.99 22.05
C SER A 24 13.38 -17.43 22.10
N THR A 25 13.49 -16.11 22.01
CA THR A 25 14.78 -15.39 22.11
C THR A 25 15.39 -15.47 23.51
N LEU A 26 14.62 -15.88 24.53
CA LEU A 26 15.12 -16.17 25.88
C LEU A 26 16.21 -17.25 25.87
N ASN A 27 16.19 -18.14 24.86
CA ASN A 27 17.14 -19.24 24.70
C ASN A 27 18.38 -18.88 23.88
N GLY A 28 18.57 -17.60 23.55
CA GLY A 28 19.69 -17.12 22.73
C GLY A 28 19.44 -17.24 21.20
N PRO A 29 20.46 -16.96 20.38
CA PRO A 29 20.30 -16.94 18.93
C PRO A 29 20.12 -18.34 18.34
N SER A 30 19.19 -18.48 17.39
CA SER A 30 19.09 -19.68 16.56
C SER A 30 20.19 -19.72 15.50
N ARG A 31 20.54 -20.92 15.02
CA ARG A 31 21.40 -21.07 13.83
C ARG A 31 20.72 -20.39 12.62
N PRO A 32 21.48 -19.67 11.76
CA PRO A 32 20.92 -19.09 10.54
C PRO A 32 20.24 -20.15 9.66
N VAL A 33 19.06 -19.83 9.14
CA VAL A 33 18.27 -20.70 8.25
C VAL A 33 18.05 -19.98 6.93
N THR A 34 18.29 -20.68 5.81
CA THR A 34 17.96 -20.21 4.46
C THR A 34 16.95 -21.18 3.84
N VAL A 35 15.79 -20.67 3.44
CA VAL A 35 14.80 -21.47 2.71
C VAL A 35 15.23 -21.58 1.25
N ALA A 36 15.17 -22.80 0.69
CA ALA A 36 15.54 -23.04 -0.69
C ALA A 36 14.69 -22.19 -1.67
N LEU A 37 15.31 -21.71 -2.74
CA LEU A 37 14.63 -20.94 -3.77
C LEU A 37 13.53 -21.79 -4.43
N ARG A 38 12.37 -21.18 -4.64
CA ARG A 38 11.34 -21.73 -5.51
C ARG A 38 11.69 -21.42 -6.97
N LYS A 39 11.15 -22.21 -7.90
CA LYS A 39 11.27 -21.93 -9.33
C LYS A 39 10.69 -20.54 -9.64
N ASP A 40 11.46 -19.70 -10.32
CA ASP A 40 11.01 -18.39 -10.80
C ASP A 40 9.82 -18.53 -11.76
N ARG A 41 8.82 -17.66 -11.59
CA ARG A 41 7.57 -17.61 -12.36
C ARG A 41 7.35 -16.25 -13.05
N GLY A 42 8.39 -15.40 -13.09
CA GLY A 42 8.31 -14.05 -13.64
C GLY A 42 7.95 -13.00 -12.60
N HIS A 43 7.87 -11.75 -13.06
CA HIS A 43 7.55 -10.61 -12.21
C HIS A 43 6.06 -10.55 -11.85
N ALA A 44 5.76 -9.91 -10.73
CA ALA A 44 4.39 -9.52 -10.41
C ALA A 44 3.85 -8.57 -11.49
N VAL A 45 2.55 -8.68 -11.77
CA VAL A 45 1.88 -7.87 -12.80
C VAL A 45 1.08 -6.77 -12.09
N ASP A 46 1.31 -5.52 -12.49
CA ASP A 46 0.57 -4.36 -11.99
C ASP A 46 -0.93 -4.49 -12.32
N LEU A 47 -1.78 -4.03 -11.42
CA LEU A 47 -3.21 -3.94 -11.67
C LEU A 47 -3.46 -2.92 -12.79
N PRO A 48 -4.27 -3.26 -13.81
CA PRO A 48 -4.58 -2.32 -14.87
C PRO A 48 -5.49 -1.20 -14.35
N ASP A 49 -5.46 -0.04 -15.00
CA ASP A 49 -6.38 1.08 -14.74
C ASP A 49 -7.86 0.74 -15.00
N THR A 50 -8.11 -0.34 -15.74
CA THR A 50 -9.43 -0.94 -15.97
C THR A 50 -9.92 -1.80 -14.81
N ASP A 51 -9.10 -2.10 -13.79
CA ASP A 51 -9.55 -2.85 -12.61
C ASP A 51 -10.58 -2.01 -11.82
N PRO A 52 -11.79 -2.53 -11.54
CA PRO A 52 -12.87 -1.77 -10.91
C PRO A 52 -12.53 -1.26 -9.50
N ARG A 53 -11.51 -1.83 -8.84
CA ARG A 53 -11.06 -1.40 -7.51
C ARG A 53 -10.26 -0.10 -7.54
N VAL A 54 -9.61 0.20 -8.67
CA VAL A 54 -8.79 1.41 -8.86
C VAL A 54 -9.52 2.50 -9.65
N GLN A 55 -10.64 2.14 -10.27
CA GLN A 55 -11.52 3.11 -10.91
C GLN A 55 -12.21 4.00 -9.88
N ARG A 56 -12.46 5.24 -10.30
CA ARG A 56 -13.18 6.21 -9.49
C ARG A 56 -14.63 5.76 -9.30
N ARG A 57 -15.04 5.68 -8.02
CA ARG A 57 -16.41 5.33 -7.62
C ARG A 57 -17.18 6.50 -7.01
N ALA A 58 -16.48 7.55 -6.60
CA ALA A 58 -17.08 8.79 -6.12
C ALA A 58 -17.53 9.67 -7.30
N THR A 59 -18.59 10.46 -7.11
CA THR A 59 -19.07 11.44 -8.08
C THR A 59 -18.93 12.85 -7.52
N GLY A 60 -18.63 13.84 -8.37
CA GLY A 60 -18.48 15.23 -7.94
C GLY A 60 -17.43 15.38 -6.84
N TRP A 61 -17.82 15.95 -5.70
CA TRP A 61 -16.97 16.20 -4.53
C TRP A 61 -17.12 15.14 -3.43
N ALA A 62 -17.75 13.99 -3.72
CA ALA A 62 -17.82 12.91 -2.76
C ALA A 62 -16.41 12.40 -2.39
N PRO A 63 -16.14 12.09 -1.10
CA PRO A 63 -14.84 11.59 -0.66
C PRO A 63 -14.43 10.26 -1.29
N GLU A 64 -13.16 10.15 -1.65
CA GLU A 64 -12.48 8.92 -2.04
C GLU A 64 -11.10 8.79 -1.39
N GLN A 65 -10.47 7.62 -1.51
CA GLN A 65 -9.16 7.33 -0.90
C GLN A 65 -9.12 7.63 0.62
N ILE A 66 -10.22 7.33 1.31
CA ILE A 66 -10.38 7.59 2.74
C ILE A 66 -9.37 6.73 3.52
N THR A 67 -8.59 7.36 4.39
CA THR A 67 -7.60 6.72 5.24
C THR A 67 -7.63 7.28 6.66
N VAL A 68 -7.30 6.43 7.62
CA VAL A 68 -7.17 6.79 9.05
C VAL A 68 -5.73 6.57 9.48
N ALA A 69 -5.14 7.54 10.15
CA ALA A 69 -3.80 7.46 10.72
C ALA A 69 -3.83 7.78 12.22
N LEU A 70 -2.87 7.23 12.96
CA LEU A 70 -2.70 7.55 14.36
C LEU A 70 -2.19 8.99 14.54
N SER A 71 -2.56 9.63 15.65
CA SER A 71 -1.80 10.76 16.18
C SER A 71 -0.68 10.27 17.11
N ALA A 72 0.03 11.20 17.76
CA ALA A 72 1.09 10.86 18.71
C ALA A 72 0.59 10.11 19.96
N ALA A 73 -0.69 10.29 20.32
CA ALA A 73 -1.31 9.67 21.49
C ALA A 73 -2.62 8.95 21.10
N PRO A 74 -3.03 7.88 21.83
CA PRO A 74 -4.27 7.14 21.54
C PRO A 74 -5.55 7.96 21.60
N THR A 75 -5.51 9.15 22.21
CA THR A 75 -6.63 10.07 22.37
C THR A 75 -6.85 10.99 21.16
N SER A 76 -6.13 10.77 20.06
CA SER A 76 -6.28 11.52 18.81
C SER A 76 -5.95 10.65 17.60
N ALA A 77 -6.63 10.92 16.49
CA ALA A 77 -6.42 10.26 15.21
C ALA A 77 -6.60 11.26 14.06
N TRP A 78 -6.11 10.92 12.89
CA TRP A 78 -6.29 11.68 11.66
C TRP A 78 -7.20 10.93 10.71
N VAL A 79 -8.16 11.63 10.11
CA VAL A 79 -8.95 11.15 8.97
C VAL A 79 -8.56 11.97 7.77
N SER A 80 -8.20 11.31 6.67
CA SER A 80 -7.81 11.97 5.42
C SER A 80 -8.54 11.37 4.25
N TRP A 81 -8.79 12.16 3.22
CA TRP A 81 -9.46 11.75 1.98
C TRP A 81 -9.13 12.70 0.84
N ILE A 82 -9.56 12.35 -0.37
CA ILE A 82 -9.49 13.22 -1.55
C ILE A 82 -10.91 13.52 -2.04
N THR A 83 -11.13 14.73 -2.54
CA THR A 83 -12.34 15.10 -3.30
C THR A 83 -11.97 15.64 -4.68
N GLY A 84 -12.81 15.32 -5.67
CA GLY A 84 -12.57 15.69 -7.07
C GLY A 84 -11.51 14.84 -7.77
N GLU A 85 -11.55 14.84 -9.10
CA GLU A 85 -10.61 14.08 -9.93
C GLU A 85 -9.24 14.75 -10.02
N PHE A 86 -8.20 13.92 -10.11
CA PHE A 86 -6.90 14.38 -10.56
C PHE A 86 -6.95 14.77 -12.04
N GLN A 87 -5.97 15.55 -12.48
CA GLN A 87 -5.78 15.86 -13.91
C GLN A 87 -4.43 15.32 -14.34
N MET A 88 -4.40 14.61 -15.46
CA MET A 88 -3.20 14.02 -16.04
C MET A 88 -3.09 14.40 -17.52
N GLY A 89 -1.92 14.92 -17.91
CA GLY A 89 -1.66 15.35 -19.29
C GLY A 89 -2.12 16.77 -19.62
N GLY A 90 -1.58 17.31 -20.71
CA GLY A 90 -1.90 18.64 -21.20
C GLY A 90 -1.58 19.77 -20.21
N THR A 91 -2.40 20.83 -20.24
CA THR A 91 -2.31 21.97 -19.32
C THR A 91 -3.18 21.73 -18.09
N VAL A 92 -2.60 21.11 -17.06
CA VAL A 92 -3.27 20.91 -15.76
C VAL A 92 -3.53 22.24 -15.06
N LYS A 93 -4.68 22.32 -14.37
CA LYS A 93 -5.10 23.49 -13.58
C LYS A 93 -5.33 23.07 -12.13
N PRO A 94 -4.38 23.32 -11.21
CA PRO A 94 -4.54 22.96 -9.81
C PRO A 94 -5.86 23.48 -9.25
N LEU A 95 -6.59 22.61 -8.55
CA LEU A 95 -7.84 23.00 -7.89
C LEU A 95 -7.54 23.98 -6.75
N ASN A 96 -8.52 24.84 -6.42
CA ASN A 96 -8.42 25.69 -5.24
C ASN A 96 -8.89 24.88 -4.01
N PRO A 97 -8.02 24.51 -3.06
CA PRO A 97 -8.41 23.70 -1.92
C PRO A 97 -9.44 24.39 -1.00
N GLY A 98 -9.55 25.73 -1.04
CA GLY A 98 -10.52 26.49 -0.24
C GLY A 98 -11.97 26.40 -0.73
N THR A 99 -12.25 25.70 -1.84
CA THR A 99 -13.62 25.59 -2.39
C THR A 99 -14.42 24.41 -1.83
N VAL A 100 -13.78 23.50 -1.08
CA VAL A 100 -14.42 22.32 -0.48
C VAL A 100 -13.97 22.21 0.97
N ALA A 101 -14.91 22.16 1.91
CA ALA A 101 -14.59 22.08 3.33
C ALA A 101 -14.04 20.71 3.75
N SER A 102 -13.16 20.73 4.76
CA SER A 102 -12.63 19.52 5.40
C SER A 102 -13.35 19.26 6.73
N VAL A 103 -14.47 18.52 6.71
CA VAL A 103 -15.27 18.24 7.90
C VAL A 103 -15.33 16.75 8.19
N VAL A 104 -15.22 16.37 9.47
CA VAL A 104 -15.52 15.03 9.97
C VAL A 104 -16.57 15.11 11.05
N ARG A 105 -17.66 14.36 10.89
CA ARG A 105 -18.64 14.10 11.95
C ARG A 105 -18.40 12.71 12.51
N TYR A 106 -18.38 12.58 13.84
CA TYR A 106 -18.01 11.32 14.49
C TYR A 106 -18.75 11.10 15.82
N GLY A 107 -18.79 9.85 16.27
CA GLY A 107 -19.47 9.46 17.49
C GLY A 107 -19.30 7.99 17.84
N LEU A 108 -19.91 7.57 18.95
CA LEU A 108 -19.84 6.20 19.46
C LEU A 108 -20.88 5.25 18.82
N ALA A 109 -21.86 5.80 18.11
CA ALA A 109 -22.87 5.03 17.38
C ALA A 109 -23.01 5.55 15.94
N ALA A 110 -23.32 4.65 15.00
CA ALA A 110 -23.38 4.95 13.57
C ALA A 110 -24.51 5.94 13.20
N ASP A 111 -25.57 5.96 14.00
CA ASP A 111 -26.73 6.84 13.89
C ASP A 111 -26.62 8.11 14.75
N SER A 112 -25.51 8.29 15.47
CA SER A 112 -25.30 9.39 16.41
C SER A 112 -23.89 9.97 16.30
N LEU A 113 -23.64 10.68 15.19
CA LEU A 113 -22.38 11.37 14.90
C LEU A 113 -22.42 12.81 15.46
N VAL A 114 -22.44 12.93 16.79
CA VAL A 114 -22.69 14.18 17.52
C VAL A 114 -21.49 15.11 17.64
N HIS A 115 -20.27 14.61 17.38
CA HIS A 115 -19.07 15.42 17.39
C HIS A 115 -18.70 15.85 15.97
N GLU A 116 -18.09 17.02 15.86
CA GLU A 116 -17.59 17.56 14.59
C GLU A 116 -16.17 18.08 14.77
N ALA A 117 -15.33 17.84 13.77
CA ALA A 117 -13.99 18.39 13.67
C ALA A 117 -13.77 18.92 12.25
N THR A 118 -13.04 20.03 12.15
CA THR A 118 -12.61 20.62 10.89
C THR A 118 -11.10 20.51 10.73
N GLY A 119 -10.61 20.58 9.51
CA GLY A 119 -9.18 20.57 9.22
C GLY A 119 -8.84 21.33 7.96
N ASP A 120 -7.68 21.01 7.40
CA ASP A 120 -7.11 21.73 6.27
C ASP A 120 -7.27 20.94 4.97
N ALA A 121 -7.10 21.65 3.85
CA ALA A 121 -7.12 21.10 2.51
C ALA A 121 -5.92 21.61 1.70
N LEU A 122 -5.38 20.79 0.82
CA LEU A 122 -4.30 21.17 -0.09
C LEU A 122 -4.40 20.43 -1.42
N VAL A 123 -3.58 20.87 -2.38
CA VAL A 123 -3.35 20.18 -3.66
C VAL A 123 -1.85 20.07 -3.89
N TYR A 124 -1.41 19.08 -4.65
CA TYR A 124 -0.04 19.03 -5.14
C TYR A 124 -0.02 18.85 -6.65
N SER A 125 1.11 19.21 -7.27
CA SER A 125 1.34 19.02 -8.69
C SER A 125 2.69 18.37 -8.92
N GLN A 126 2.75 17.49 -9.93
CA GLN A 126 3.98 16.91 -10.45
C GLN A 126 4.23 17.51 -11.82
N LEU A 127 5.25 18.37 -11.92
CA LEU A 127 5.50 19.18 -13.11
C LEU A 127 6.85 18.83 -13.73
N TYR A 128 6.87 18.57 -15.04
CA TYR A 128 8.06 18.26 -15.81
C TYR A 128 8.25 19.30 -16.93
N PRO A 129 9.27 20.17 -16.86
CA PRO A 129 9.49 21.25 -17.83
C PRO A 129 10.25 20.75 -19.08
N PHE A 130 9.82 19.62 -19.63
CA PHE A 130 10.50 18.94 -20.72
C PHE A 130 9.49 18.53 -21.78
N GLU A 131 9.84 18.78 -23.04
CA GLU A 131 8.97 18.43 -24.18
C GLU A 131 8.63 16.93 -24.19
N GLY A 132 7.36 16.62 -24.43
CA GLY A 132 6.86 15.24 -24.48
C GLY A 132 6.56 14.59 -23.12
N LEU A 133 6.88 15.24 -22.00
CA LEU A 133 6.45 14.79 -20.66
C LEU A 133 5.10 15.43 -20.26
N GLN A 134 4.30 14.66 -19.54
CA GLN A 134 2.98 15.06 -19.07
C GLN A 134 3.01 15.51 -17.61
N ASN A 135 2.23 16.54 -17.30
CA ASN A 135 2.06 17.06 -15.94
C ASN A 135 0.86 16.41 -15.26
N TYR A 136 0.88 16.47 -13.93
CA TYR A 136 -0.20 15.99 -13.06
C TYR A 136 -0.55 17.05 -12.02
N THR A 137 -1.83 17.16 -11.66
CA THR A 137 -2.28 17.84 -10.43
C THR A 137 -3.33 17.00 -9.73
N SER A 138 -3.31 16.97 -8.40
CA SER A 138 -4.20 16.13 -7.60
C SER A 138 -5.63 16.65 -7.53
N GLY A 139 -6.55 15.81 -7.07
CA GLY A 139 -7.77 16.29 -6.40
C GLY A 139 -7.43 17.08 -5.13
N ILE A 140 -8.44 17.61 -4.45
CA ILE A 140 -8.26 18.30 -3.17
C ILE A 140 -8.06 17.26 -2.07
N ILE A 141 -6.93 17.33 -1.36
CA ILE A 141 -6.55 16.41 -0.29
C ILE A 141 -6.91 17.07 1.04
N HIS A 142 -7.63 16.35 1.89
CA HIS A 142 -8.14 16.84 3.17
C HIS A 142 -7.49 16.09 4.32
N HIS A 143 -7.17 16.81 5.41
CA HIS A 143 -6.63 16.24 6.65
C HIS A 143 -7.36 16.82 7.85
N VAL A 144 -8.05 15.98 8.61
CA VAL A 144 -8.78 16.38 9.82
C VAL A 144 -8.27 15.60 11.03
N ARG A 145 -7.88 16.33 12.07
CA ARG A 145 -7.45 15.73 13.35
C ARG A 145 -8.61 15.64 14.32
N LEU A 146 -8.96 14.42 14.70
CA LEU A 146 -9.90 14.14 15.78
C LEU A 146 -9.17 14.19 17.11
N GLN A 147 -9.77 14.81 18.11
CA GLN A 147 -9.20 15.02 19.44
C GLN A 147 -10.18 14.57 20.52
N GLY A 148 -9.68 14.34 21.74
CA GLY A 148 -10.51 13.93 22.87
C GLY A 148 -11.14 12.54 22.70
N LEU A 149 -10.50 11.68 21.91
CA LEU A 149 -10.98 10.31 21.72
C LEU A 149 -10.66 9.45 22.94
N GLU A 150 -11.55 8.53 23.28
CA GLU A 150 -11.29 7.50 24.27
C GLU A 150 -10.37 6.42 23.67
N PRO A 151 -9.32 5.97 24.36
CA PRO A 151 -8.50 4.85 23.92
C PRO A 151 -9.31 3.54 23.83
N ALA A 152 -8.85 2.59 23.03
CA ALA A 152 -9.47 1.26 22.84
C ALA A 152 -10.97 1.31 22.44
N THR A 153 -11.43 2.39 21.83
CA THR A 153 -12.85 2.68 21.59
C THR A 153 -13.16 2.77 20.11
N LYS A 154 -14.29 2.19 19.71
CA LYS A 154 -14.76 2.24 18.32
C LYS A 154 -15.47 3.56 18.07
N TYR A 155 -15.01 4.31 17.07
CA TYR A 155 -15.66 5.52 16.60
C TYR A 155 -16.21 5.31 15.20
N TYR A 156 -17.45 5.73 15.00
CA TYR A 156 -18.07 5.87 13.69
C TYR A 156 -17.83 7.29 13.19
N TYR A 157 -17.68 7.46 11.88
CA TYR A 157 -17.47 8.77 11.29
C TYR A 157 -17.96 8.87 9.84
N GLN A 158 -18.28 10.10 9.43
CA GLN A 158 -18.37 10.52 8.03
C GLN A 158 -17.40 11.67 7.81
N CYS A 159 -16.79 11.73 6.63
CA CYS A 159 -15.96 12.85 6.20
C CYS A 159 -16.54 13.51 4.95
N GLY A 160 -16.15 14.76 4.67
CA GLY A 160 -16.54 15.49 3.47
C GLY A 160 -16.88 16.95 3.72
N ASP A 161 -17.75 17.49 2.86
CA ASP A 161 -18.28 18.86 2.98
C ASP A 161 -19.81 18.83 3.14
N PRO A 162 -20.35 19.12 4.33
CA PRO A 162 -21.80 19.12 4.57
C PRO A 162 -22.53 20.26 3.84
N GLY A 163 -21.82 21.27 3.34
CA GLY A 163 -22.39 22.37 2.54
C GLY A 163 -22.66 22.00 1.09
N ILE A 164 -22.11 20.89 0.59
CA ILE A 164 -22.29 20.42 -0.79
C ILE A 164 -23.16 19.15 -0.80
N PRO A 165 -24.33 19.17 -1.46
CA PRO A 165 -25.19 17.99 -1.57
C PRO A 165 -24.44 16.79 -2.15
N GLY A 166 -24.47 15.66 -1.43
CA GLY A 166 -23.81 14.42 -1.85
C GLY A 166 -22.30 14.39 -1.64
N ALA A 167 -21.70 15.38 -0.98
CA ALA A 167 -20.25 15.43 -0.72
C ALA A 167 -19.85 14.92 0.68
N MET A 168 -20.69 14.09 1.31
CA MET A 168 -20.35 13.37 2.54
C MET A 168 -20.17 11.89 2.24
N SER A 169 -19.20 11.25 2.91
CA SER A 169 -18.94 9.81 2.77
C SER A 169 -20.09 8.97 3.33
N ALA A 170 -20.08 7.66 3.03
CA ALA A 170 -20.81 6.69 3.85
C ALA A 170 -20.26 6.70 5.30
N VAL A 171 -21.00 6.10 6.24
CA VAL A 171 -20.51 5.92 7.61
C VAL A 171 -19.42 4.85 7.63
N HIS A 172 -18.24 5.23 8.08
CA HIS A 172 -17.10 4.35 8.32
C HIS A 172 -16.85 4.20 9.83
N ALA A 173 -15.95 3.29 10.20
CA ALA A 173 -15.54 3.15 11.60
C ALA A 173 -14.08 2.73 11.73
N PHE A 174 -13.44 3.17 12.80
CA PHE A 174 -12.13 2.71 13.24
C PHE A 174 -12.12 2.52 14.76
N ARG A 175 -11.06 1.88 15.28
CA ARG A 175 -10.85 1.74 16.71
C ARG A 175 -9.56 2.45 17.10
N THR A 176 -9.60 3.26 18.15
CA THR A 176 -8.40 3.91 18.69
C THR A 176 -7.45 2.90 19.33
N MET A 177 -6.16 3.24 19.35
CA MET A 177 -5.16 2.48 20.08
C MET A 177 -5.53 2.39 21.57
N PRO A 178 -5.08 1.35 22.30
CA PRO A 178 -5.33 1.27 23.72
C PRO A 178 -4.50 2.31 24.49
N ALA A 179 -4.89 2.58 25.74
CA ALA A 179 -4.19 3.53 26.59
C ALA A 179 -2.71 3.11 26.77
N VAL A 180 -1.82 4.09 26.91
CA VAL A 180 -0.38 3.82 27.07
C VAL A 180 -0.15 3.17 28.44
N GLY A 181 0.45 1.98 28.47
CA GLY A 181 0.79 1.30 29.71
C GLY A 181 1.54 -0.02 29.47
N PRO A 182 2.24 -0.56 30.49
CA PRO A 182 3.13 -1.71 30.36
C PRO A 182 2.41 -3.05 30.11
N ARG A 183 1.07 -3.05 30.11
CA ARG A 183 0.23 -4.24 29.87
C ARG A 183 -0.88 -3.96 28.87
N SER A 184 -0.74 -2.88 28.10
CA SER A 184 -1.79 -2.35 27.23
C SER A 184 -1.24 -2.23 25.82
N TYR A 185 -1.63 -3.20 24.98
CA TYR A 185 -1.08 -3.38 23.63
C TYR A 185 -2.23 -3.57 22.63
N PRO A 186 -2.07 -3.11 21.38
CA PRO A 186 -2.94 -3.59 20.30
C PRO A 186 -2.80 -5.11 20.21
N GLY A 187 -3.86 -5.80 19.82
CA GLY A 187 -3.83 -7.25 19.67
C GLY A 187 -2.91 -7.67 18.54
N ARG A 188 -2.96 -6.96 17.39
CA ARG A 188 -2.18 -7.28 16.20
C ARG A 188 -1.70 -6.01 15.49
N ILE A 189 -0.39 -5.95 15.22
CA ILE A 189 0.22 -4.95 14.34
C ILE A 189 0.70 -5.69 13.09
N ALA A 190 0.16 -5.34 11.93
CA ALA A 190 0.69 -5.80 10.66
C ALA A 190 1.85 -4.92 10.22
N VAL A 191 2.91 -5.54 9.69
CA VAL A 191 4.08 -4.84 9.15
C VAL A 191 4.28 -5.31 7.72
N VAL A 192 4.28 -4.36 6.80
CA VAL A 192 4.49 -4.59 5.36
C VAL A 192 5.39 -3.48 4.81
N GLY A 193 6.02 -3.73 3.67
CA GLY A 193 6.85 -2.76 2.93
C GLY A 193 6.77 -3.09 1.46
N ASP A 194 7.23 -2.17 0.61
CA ASP A 194 7.44 -2.43 -0.83
C ASP A 194 6.18 -2.98 -1.51
N LEU A 195 5.02 -2.38 -1.23
CA LEU A 195 3.73 -2.93 -1.63
C LEU A 195 3.52 -2.86 -3.14
N GLY A 196 3.68 -1.67 -3.73
CA GLY A 196 3.23 -1.40 -5.09
C GLY A 196 1.74 -1.64 -5.29
N LEU A 197 1.34 -1.95 -6.53
CA LEU A 197 -0.05 -2.19 -6.86
C LEU A 197 -0.18 -3.31 -7.89
N THR A 198 0.19 -4.52 -7.48
CA THR A 198 0.17 -5.74 -8.30
C THR A 198 -0.86 -6.75 -7.81
N TYR A 199 -1.14 -7.81 -8.58
CA TYR A 199 -1.92 -8.96 -8.08
C TYR A 199 -1.27 -9.65 -6.87
N ASN A 200 0.06 -9.61 -6.75
CA ASN A 200 0.75 -10.12 -5.56
C ASN A 200 0.47 -9.21 -4.35
N THR A 201 0.41 -7.90 -4.56
CA THR A 201 0.03 -6.91 -3.55
C THR A 201 -1.36 -7.20 -3.01
N THR A 202 -2.33 -7.52 -3.88
CA THR A 202 -3.68 -7.87 -3.41
C THR A 202 -3.66 -9.12 -2.53
N SER A 203 -2.87 -10.15 -2.89
CA SER A 203 -2.71 -11.33 -2.02
C SER A 203 -2.09 -10.98 -0.66
N THR A 204 -1.08 -10.12 -0.62
CA THR A 204 -0.46 -9.64 0.63
C THR A 204 -1.48 -8.90 1.49
N VAL A 205 -2.25 -7.99 0.90
CA VAL A 205 -3.29 -7.22 1.61
C VAL A 205 -4.43 -8.14 2.07
N ASP A 206 -4.87 -9.11 1.27
CA ASP A 206 -5.93 -10.05 1.64
C ASP A 206 -5.51 -10.92 2.84
N HIS A 207 -4.27 -11.43 2.84
CA HIS A 207 -3.72 -12.13 3.99
C HIS A 207 -3.62 -11.22 5.22
N MET A 208 -3.17 -9.98 5.05
CA MET A 208 -3.13 -9.00 6.14
C MET A 208 -4.53 -8.75 6.72
N VAL A 209 -5.52 -8.48 5.88
CA VAL A 209 -6.92 -8.23 6.30
C VAL A 209 -7.52 -9.45 6.99
N SER A 210 -7.27 -10.66 6.50
CA SER A 210 -7.73 -11.90 7.16
C SER A 210 -7.18 -12.06 8.58
N ASN A 211 -6.00 -11.50 8.85
CA ASN A 211 -5.39 -11.47 10.17
C ASN A 211 -5.97 -10.38 11.08
N ARG A 212 -6.89 -9.53 10.60
CA ARG A 212 -7.61 -8.50 11.37
C ARG A 212 -6.67 -7.64 12.26
N PRO A 213 -5.69 -6.95 11.68
CA PRO A 213 -4.78 -6.08 12.44
C PRO A 213 -5.53 -4.88 13.03
N ASP A 214 -5.10 -4.42 14.20
CA ASP A 214 -5.54 -3.16 14.80
C ASP A 214 -4.76 -1.96 14.21
N LEU A 215 -3.55 -2.21 13.71
CA LEU A 215 -2.65 -1.22 13.12
C LEU A 215 -1.86 -1.84 11.96
N VAL A 216 -1.62 -1.05 10.91
CA VAL A 216 -0.71 -1.39 9.81
C VAL A 216 0.46 -0.41 9.82
N LEU A 217 1.68 -0.94 9.84
CA LEU A 217 2.91 -0.18 9.58
C LEU A 217 3.37 -0.49 8.15
N LEU A 218 3.34 0.52 7.30
CA LEU A 218 3.89 0.47 5.95
C LEU A 218 5.30 1.08 5.92
N VAL A 219 6.30 0.25 5.67
CA VAL A 219 7.72 0.61 5.71
C VAL A 219 8.22 0.94 4.30
N GLY A 220 8.01 2.19 3.88
CA GLY A 220 8.52 2.70 2.60
C GLY A 220 7.82 2.13 1.36
N ASP A 221 8.23 2.61 0.19
CA ASP A 221 7.86 2.13 -1.15
C ASP A 221 6.38 1.72 -1.33
N VAL A 222 5.55 2.75 -1.43
CA VAL A 222 4.09 2.60 -1.40
C VAL A 222 3.52 2.15 -2.74
N CYS A 223 3.61 2.99 -3.77
CA CYS A 223 2.86 2.80 -5.02
C CYS A 223 3.73 2.54 -6.27
N TYR A 224 5.05 2.72 -6.18
CA TYR A 224 5.98 2.62 -7.32
C TYR A 224 5.57 3.43 -8.57
N ALA A 225 4.91 4.58 -8.40
CA ALA A 225 4.55 5.45 -9.54
C ALA A 225 5.76 5.89 -10.39
N ASN A 226 6.96 5.91 -9.80
CA ASN A 226 8.22 6.20 -10.48
C ASN A 226 8.72 5.07 -11.41
N MET A 227 8.05 3.91 -11.44
CA MET A 227 8.30 2.85 -12.42
C MET A 227 7.61 3.10 -13.77
N TYR A 228 6.86 4.20 -13.87
CA TYR A 228 6.13 4.60 -15.06
C TYR A 228 6.70 5.89 -15.66
N LEU A 229 6.64 5.98 -16.97
CA LEU A 229 6.78 7.25 -17.68
C LEU A 229 5.49 8.06 -17.53
N THR A 230 5.59 9.38 -17.69
CA THR A 230 4.42 10.28 -17.58
C THR A 230 3.32 10.00 -18.63
N ASN A 231 3.62 9.24 -19.70
CA ASN A 231 2.62 8.81 -20.67
C ASN A 231 1.92 7.49 -20.31
N GLY A 232 2.17 6.95 -19.11
CA GLY A 232 1.57 5.72 -18.60
C GLY A 232 2.32 4.43 -18.98
N THR A 233 3.38 4.49 -19.79
CA THR A 233 4.16 3.28 -20.12
C THR A 233 5.00 2.82 -18.93
N GLY A 234 4.78 1.57 -18.50
CA GLY A 234 5.52 0.94 -17.39
C GLY A 234 6.91 0.39 -17.78
N ALA A 235 7.80 0.23 -16.80
CA ALA A 235 9.14 -0.30 -17.01
C ALA A 235 9.17 -1.73 -17.59
N ALA A 236 8.20 -2.59 -17.26
CA ALA A 236 8.11 -3.97 -17.74
C ALA A 236 7.80 -4.04 -19.26
N GLU A 237 7.03 -3.09 -19.80
CA GLU A 237 6.74 -3.02 -21.22
C GLU A 237 7.97 -2.58 -22.03
N ARG A 238 8.85 -1.77 -21.43
CA ARG A 238 10.11 -1.33 -22.06
C ARG A 238 11.10 -2.46 -22.23
N THR A 239 11.27 -3.35 -21.25
CA THR A 239 12.16 -4.52 -21.36
C THR A 239 11.65 -5.50 -22.41
N ALA A 240 10.34 -5.75 -22.47
CA ALA A 240 9.73 -6.56 -23.52
C ALA A 240 9.92 -5.94 -24.92
N THR A 241 9.75 -4.63 -25.06
CA THR A 241 9.92 -3.90 -26.34
C THR A 241 11.38 -3.85 -26.78
N ARG A 242 12.34 -3.67 -25.86
CA ARG A 242 13.78 -3.76 -26.14
C ARG A 242 14.21 -5.17 -26.51
N ALA A 243 13.68 -6.20 -25.86
CA ALA A 243 13.96 -7.60 -26.19
C ALA A 243 13.40 -7.97 -27.58
N ARG A 244 12.21 -7.47 -27.93
CA ARG A 244 11.61 -7.64 -29.27
C ARG A 244 12.36 -6.89 -30.38
N SER A 245 12.90 -5.71 -30.09
CA SER A 245 13.72 -4.97 -31.06
C SER A 245 15.13 -5.53 -31.22
N ALA A 246 15.72 -6.09 -30.15
CA ALA A 246 17.00 -6.79 -30.20
C ALA A 246 16.92 -8.12 -30.97
N SER A 247 15.83 -8.88 -30.83
CA SER A 247 15.61 -10.14 -31.57
C SER A 247 15.25 -9.95 -33.05
N ARG A 248 14.91 -8.74 -33.47
CA ARG A 248 14.63 -8.38 -34.88
C ARG A 248 15.85 -7.85 -35.65
N ARG A 249 17.02 -7.71 -35.02
CA ARG A 249 18.25 -7.36 -35.76
C ARG A 249 18.76 -8.58 -36.52
N PRO A 250 18.97 -8.51 -37.85
CA PRO A 250 19.58 -9.61 -38.58
C PRO A 250 21.01 -9.83 -38.07
N SER A 251 21.38 -11.08 -37.80
CA SER A 251 22.76 -11.41 -37.47
C SER A 251 23.64 -11.17 -38.70
N THR A 252 24.35 -10.04 -38.76
CA THR A 252 25.42 -9.87 -39.75
C THR A 252 26.58 -10.75 -39.34
N ARG A 253 26.66 -11.93 -39.96
CA ARG A 253 27.77 -12.87 -39.83
C ARG A 253 28.99 -12.22 -40.48
N ARG A 254 29.82 -11.56 -39.68
CA ARG A 254 31.07 -10.94 -40.14
C ARG A 254 32.09 -12.07 -40.35
N THR A 255 32.26 -12.48 -41.60
CA THR A 255 33.36 -13.37 -42.02
C THR A 255 34.69 -12.63 -41.82
N SER A 256 35.51 -13.11 -40.89
CA SER A 256 36.89 -12.66 -40.73
C SER A 256 37.73 -13.16 -41.89
N ARG A 257 38.16 -12.26 -42.78
CA ARG A 257 39.22 -12.54 -43.75
C ARG A 257 40.51 -11.97 -43.18
N ALA A 258 41.50 -12.84 -43.01
CA ALA A 258 42.85 -12.49 -42.58
C ALA A 258 43.52 -11.59 -43.63
N GLY A 259 44.19 -10.54 -43.16
CA GLY A 259 45.02 -9.64 -43.95
C GLY A 259 46.12 -9.09 -43.06
N THR A 260 47.35 -9.42 -43.42
CA THR A 260 48.61 -9.18 -42.72
C THR A 260 49.16 -7.76 -42.88
N THR A 261 50.06 -7.43 -41.95
CA THR A 261 51.17 -6.44 -41.96
C THR A 261 50.89 -4.94 -41.81
N GLY A 262 51.59 -4.34 -40.84
CA GLY A 262 51.80 -2.90 -40.68
C GLY A 262 52.27 -2.52 -39.28
N GLU A 263 53.59 -2.40 -39.09
CA GLU A 263 54.30 -2.01 -37.86
C GLU A 263 53.90 -0.61 -37.33
N GLY A 264 54.04 -0.40 -36.02
CA GLY A 264 53.81 0.91 -35.39
C GLY A 264 54.05 0.95 -33.88
N THR A 265 55.32 0.79 -33.47
CA THR A 265 56.00 1.41 -32.31
C THR A 265 55.23 1.73 -31.01
N TRP A 266 55.66 1.07 -29.92
CA TRP A 266 55.44 1.46 -28.53
C TRP A 266 56.51 2.44 -28.04
N ARG A 267 56.11 3.56 -27.41
CA ARG A 267 56.88 4.20 -26.32
C ARG A 267 55.92 4.86 -25.31
N ARG A 268 56.28 4.59 -24.04
CA ARG A 268 55.85 5.08 -22.71
C ARG A 268 54.80 6.17 -22.61
#